data_AF-A0A0G1K010-F1
#
_entry.id   AF-A0A0G1K010-F1
#
_cell.length_a   1.000
_cell.length_b   1.000
_cell.length_c   1.000
_cell.angle_alpha   90.00
_cell.angle_beta   90.00
_cell.angle_gamma   90.00
#
_symmetry.space_group_name_H-M   'P 1'
#
loop_
_entity.id
_entity.type
_entity.pdbx_description
1 polymer ?
#
loop_
_entity_poly.entity_id
_entity_poly.type
_entity_poly.pdbx_seq_one_letter_code
_entity_poly.pdbx_strand_id
1 'polypeptide(L)'
;MSWWLNIIEYLKNSEDNSTDGNFSVKKTVTRALAESVVDLLYYALGFFSSIYFLAGIYLFFLDTGVYNGLFIKIFDSLSEPYLGSVGIYVILKEIRKRQLKTKSKHLGEYFVFSWLILFIVAVGFVGFSPNYHFNEIMGAITTITLALTVIYTGGLLHKP
;
A
#
# COMPACT_ATOMS: atom_id res chain seq x y z
N MET A 1 3.17 -15.16 -11.02
CA MET A 1 3.04 -15.93 -9.76
C MET A 1 1.67 -16.60 -9.72
N SER A 2 1.62 -17.92 -9.87
CA SER A 2 0.39 -18.74 -10.01
C SER A 2 -0.54 -18.73 -8.78
N TRP A 3 0.00 -18.44 -7.60
CA TRP A 3 -0.75 -18.35 -6.34
C TRP A 3 -1.85 -17.26 -6.36
N TRP A 4 -1.63 -16.14 -7.05
CA TRP A 4 -2.59 -15.02 -7.09
C TRP A 4 -3.88 -15.34 -7.86
N LEU A 5 -3.76 -16.08 -8.97
CA LEU A 5 -4.92 -16.53 -9.74
C LEU A 5 -5.81 -17.46 -8.91
N ASN A 6 -5.21 -18.34 -8.10
CA ASN A 6 -5.95 -19.25 -7.23
C ASN A 6 -6.76 -18.51 -6.16
N ILE A 7 -6.27 -17.40 -5.59
CA ILE A 7 -7.04 -16.62 -4.60
C ILE A 7 -8.21 -15.91 -5.28
N ILE A 8 -7.98 -15.28 -6.44
CA ILE A 8 -9.02 -14.56 -7.18
C ILE A 8 -10.10 -15.53 -7.67
N GLU A 9 -9.69 -16.70 -8.17
CA GLU A 9 -10.57 -17.76 -8.64
C GLU A 9 -11.35 -18.40 -7.48
N TYR A 10 -10.74 -18.56 -6.30
CA TYR A 10 -11.43 -19.01 -5.10
C TYR A 10 -12.49 -18.00 -4.62
N LEU A 11 -12.16 -16.70 -4.63
CA LEU A 11 -13.10 -15.63 -4.27
C LEU A 11 -14.26 -15.57 -5.29
N LYS A 12 -13.98 -15.71 -6.59
CA LYS A 12 -14.98 -15.72 -7.66
C LYS A 12 -15.90 -16.95 -7.59
N ASN A 13 -15.35 -18.15 -7.41
CA ASN A 13 -16.15 -19.39 -7.31
C ASN A 13 -16.95 -19.50 -6.01
N SER A 14 -16.55 -18.80 -4.95
CA SER A 14 -17.32 -18.73 -3.71
C SER A 14 -18.61 -17.92 -3.85
N GLU A 15 -18.68 -16.99 -4.80
CA GLU A 15 -19.80 -16.07 -4.99
C GLU A 15 -20.82 -16.64 -6.00
N ASP A 16 -20.35 -17.25 -7.08
CA ASP A 16 -21.21 -17.88 -8.11
C ASP A 16 -21.98 -19.12 -7.58
N ASN A 17 -21.45 -19.78 -6.55
CA ASN A 17 -22.10 -20.91 -5.88
C ASN A 17 -23.03 -20.50 -4.72
N SER A 18 -23.36 -19.22 -4.58
CA SER A 18 -24.26 -18.71 -3.53
C SER A 18 -25.75 -18.71 -3.93
N THR A 19 -26.05 -19.03 -5.19
CA THR A 19 -27.41 -19.21 -5.72
C THR A 19 -28.00 -20.60 -5.47
N ASP A 20 -27.19 -21.60 -5.07
CA ASP A 20 -27.67 -22.92 -4.68
C ASP A 20 -27.81 -23.03 -3.16
N GLY A 21 -29.06 -23.16 -2.72
CA GLY A 21 -29.53 -23.14 -1.33
C GLY A 21 -29.10 -24.32 -0.45
N ASN A 22 -27.81 -24.66 -0.44
CA ASN A 22 -27.24 -25.60 0.51
C ASN A 22 -26.27 -24.87 1.46
N PHE A 23 -26.82 -24.42 2.59
CA PHE A 23 -26.13 -23.68 3.66
C PHE A 23 -25.12 -24.59 4.37
N SER A 24 -23.97 -24.83 3.73
CA SER A 24 -22.89 -25.59 4.33
C SER A 24 -22.17 -24.69 5.35
N VAL A 25 -22.32 -24.99 6.64
CA VAL A 25 -21.61 -24.32 7.76
C VAL A 25 -20.10 -24.24 7.49
N LYS A 26 -19.55 -25.23 6.78
CA LYS A 26 -18.15 -25.26 6.33
C LYS A 26 -17.80 -24.09 5.39
N LYS A 27 -18.70 -23.75 4.45
CA LYS A 27 -18.55 -22.58 3.55
C LYS A 27 -18.63 -21.25 4.33
N THR A 28 -19.50 -21.15 5.32
CA THR A 28 -19.62 -19.95 6.16
C THR A 28 -18.38 -19.74 7.02
N VAL A 29 -17.82 -20.81 7.59
CA VAL A 29 -16.57 -20.74 8.39
C VAL A 29 -15.37 -20.41 7.50
N THR A 30 -15.26 -20.99 6.30
CA THR A 30 -14.17 -20.63 5.37
C THR A 30 -14.29 -19.20 4.86
N ARG A 31 -15.51 -18.70 4.65
CA ARG A 31 -15.77 -17.30 4.26
C ARG A 31 -15.41 -16.34 5.38
N ALA A 32 -15.79 -16.64 6.62
CA ALA A 32 -15.42 -15.86 7.80
C ALA A 32 -13.90 -15.86 8.06
N LEU A 33 -13.23 -17.01 7.86
CA LEU A 33 -11.77 -17.10 7.92
C LEU A 33 -11.11 -16.29 6.80
N ALA A 34 -11.61 -16.38 5.57
CA ALA A 34 -11.09 -15.61 4.45
C ALA A 34 -11.26 -14.09 4.68
N GLU A 35 -12.41 -13.64 5.16
CA GLU A 35 -12.64 -12.24 5.52
C GLU A 35 -11.70 -11.79 6.66
N SER A 36 -11.53 -12.60 7.70
CA SER A 36 -10.62 -12.30 8.81
C SER A 36 -9.15 -12.25 8.37
N VAL A 37 -8.72 -13.14 7.46
CA VAL A 37 -7.35 -13.17 6.92
C VAL A 37 -7.11 -11.96 6.02
N VAL A 38 -8.09 -11.60 5.19
CA VAL A 38 -8.02 -10.39 4.36
C VAL A 38 -7.94 -9.15 5.23
N ASP A 39 -8.77 -9.04 6.27
CA ASP A 39 -8.72 -7.89 7.18
C ASP A 39 -7.40 -7.82 7.96
N LEU A 40 -6.86 -8.96 8.42
CA LEU A 40 -5.55 -9.02 9.06
C LEU A 40 -4.43 -8.59 8.09
N LEU A 41 -4.50 -9.03 6.83
CA LEU A 41 -3.58 -8.62 5.78
C LEU A 41 -3.66 -7.09 5.55
N TYR A 42 -4.87 -6.52 5.50
CA TYR A 42 -5.07 -5.08 5.41
C TYR A 42 -4.43 -4.31 6.57
N TYR A 43 -4.59 -4.79 7.80
CA TYR A 43 -3.94 -4.19 8.97
C TYR A 43 -2.41 -4.31 8.93
N ALA A 44 -1.88 -5.48 8.57
CA ALA A 44 -0.44 -5.69 8.46
C ALA A 44 0.20 -4.79 7.37
N LEU A 45 -0.45 -4.70 6.20
CA LEU A 45 0.00 -3.83 5.10
C LEU A 45 -0.06 -2.36 5.51
N GLY A 46 -1.13 -1.92 6.18
CA GLY A 46 -1.27 -0.55 6.67
C GLY A 46 -0.25 -0.19 7.75
N PHE A 47 0.03 -1.11 8.68
CA PHE A 47 1.04 -0.95 9.72
C PHE A 47 2.44 -0.85 9.13
N PHE A 48 2.81 -1.79 8.24
CA PHE A 48 4.08 -1.76 7.53
C PHE A 48 4.26 -0.47 6.74
N SER A 49 3.21 -0.05 6.02
CA SER A 49 3.24 1.19 5.23
C SER A 49 3.44 2.43 6.09
N SER A 50 2.84 2.45 7.28
CA SER A 50 2.97 3.58 8.22
C SER A 50 4.37 3.65 8.81
N ILE A 51 4.96 2.51 9.19
CA ILE A 51 6.36 2.44 9.66
C ILE A 51 7.30 2.92 8.56
N TYR A 52 7.10 2.43 7.33
CA TYR A 52 7.95 2.79 6.21
C TYR A 52 7.88 4.30 5.91
N PHE A 53 6.69 4.89 5.95
CA PHE A 53 6.51 6.33 5.82
C PHE A 53 7.23 7.12 6.92
N LEU A 54 7.07 6.70 8.18
CA LEU A 54 7.76 7.34 9.32
C LEU A 54 9.28 7.22 9.21
N ALA A 55 9.79 6.09 8.73
CA ALA A 55 11.21 5.90 8.46
C ALA A 55 11.71 6.88 7.39
N GLY A 56 10.93 7.12 6.33
CA GLY A 56 11.26 8.11 5.30
C GLY A 56 11.33 9.54 5.85
N ILE A 57 10.37 9.93 6.71
CA ILE A 57 10.41 11.22 7.41
C ILE A 57 11.66 11.32 8.29
N TYR A 58 11.89 10.30 9.13
CA TYR A 58 13.01 10.29 10.06
C TYR A 58 14.34 10.44 9.32
N LEU A 59 14.55 9.63 8.27
CA LEU A 59 15.79 9.66 7.49
C LEU A 59 15.98 11.00 6.78
N PHE A 60 14.92 11.59 6.23
CA PHE A 60 15.04 12.87 5.54
C PHE A 60 15.37 14.05 6.48
N PHE A 61 14.70 14.13 7.64
CA PHE A 61 14.84 15.30 8.54
C PHE A 61 15.92 15.14 9.62
N LEU A 62 16.29 13.90 9.98
CA LEU A 62 17.19 13.60 11.11
C LEU A 62 18.45 12.86 10.63
N ASP A 63 19.02 13.32 9.52
CA ASP A 63 20.20 12.80 8.79
C ASP A 63 21.54 12.89 9.57
N THR A 64 21.55 12.72 10.90
CA THR A 64 22.69 13.07 11.77
C THR A 64 23.38 11.88 12.47
N GLY A 65 23.11 10.64 12.06
CA GLY A 65 23.65 9.43 12.71
C GLY A 65 24.84 8.77 12.01
N VAL A 66 25.77 8.19 12.77
CA VAL A 66 26.91 7.37 12.25
C VAL A 66 26.42 6.17 11.42
N TYR A 67 25.23 5.64 11.73
CA TYR A 67 24.63 4.48 11.05
C TYR A 67 23.68 4.87 9.91
N ASN A 68 23.59 6.15 9.58
CA ASN A 68 22.59 6.66 8.65
C ASN A 68 22.68 5.99 7.26
N GLY A 69 23.88 5.83 6.71
CA GLY A 69 24.07 5.13 5.43
C GLY A 69 23.61 3.67 5.43
N LEU A 70 23.62 2.98 6.58
CA LEU A 70 23.09 1.62 6.70
C LEU A 70 21.56 1.66 6.70
N PHE A 71 20.95 2.60 7.42
CA PHE A 71 19.49 2.74 7.43
C PHE A 71 18.93 3.17 6.07
N ILE A 72 19.64 4.02 5.32
CA ILE A 72 19.27 4.39 3.94
C ILE A 72 19.24 3.14 3.04
N LYS A 73 20.25 2.28 3.12
CA LYS A 73 20.29 1.03 2.33
C LYS A 73 19.15 0.07 2.70
N ILE A 74 18.85 -0.07 4.00
CA ILE A 74 17.72 -0.88 4.44
C ILE A 74 16.42 -0.29 3.91
N PHE A 75 16.25 1.03 4.04
CA PHE A 75 15.08 1.74 3.54
C PHE A 75 14.90 1.52 2.03
N ASP A 76 15.95 1.69 1.25
CA ASP A 76 15.92 1.47 -0.20
C ASP A 76 15.58 0.02 -0.56
N SER A 77 16.15 -0.96 0.15
CA SER A 77 15.82 -2.39 -0.03
C SER A 77 14.35 -2.73 0.29
N LEU A 78 13.71 -1.94 1.17
CA LEU A 78 12.31 -2.11 1.54
C LEU A 78 11.35 -1.34 0.62
N SER A 79 11.87 -0.53 -0.31
CA SER A 79 11.04 0.27 -1.22
C SER A 79 10.22 -0.58 -2.19
N GLU A 80 10.81 -1.62 -2.76
CA GLU A 80 10.13 -2.57 -3.65
C GLU A 80 9.02 -3.36 -2.94
N PRO A 81 9.26 -4.04 -1.80
CA PRO A 81 8.21 -4.75 -1.09
C PRO A 81 7.14 -3.78 -0.57
N TYR A 82 7.50 -2.54 -0.23
CA TYR A 82 6.54 -1.49 0.10
C TYR A 82 5.64 -1.14 -1.09
N LEU A 83 6.20 -0.86 -2.27
CA LEU A 83 5.40 -0.56 -3.46
C LEU A 83 4.49 -1.74 -3.86
N GLY A 84 5.01 -2.97 -3.77
CA GLY A 84 4.20 -4.18 -3.95
C GLY A 84 3.04 -4.25 -2.95
N SER A 85 3.31 -3.95 -1.67
CA SER A 85 2.30 -3.93 -0.60
C SER A 85 1.18 -2.91 -0.86
N VAL A 86 1.53 -1.70 -1.31
CA VAL A 86 0.56 -0.65 -1.62
C VAL A 86 -0.19 -0.96 -2.92
N GLY A 87 0.48 -1.50 -3.94
CA GLY A 87 -0.16 -1.95 -5.17
C GLY A 87 -1.24 -3.00 -4.90
N ILE A 88 -0.92 -4.00 -4.06
CA ILE A 88 -1.87 -5.02 -3.61
C ILE A 88 -3.04 -4.38 -2.86
N TYR A 89 -2.76 -3.45 -1.94
CA TYR A 89 -3.77 -2.75 -1.17
C TYR A 89 -4.78 -2.01 -2.08
N VAL A 90 -4.29 -1.31 -3.10
CA VAL A 90 -5.13 -0.57 -4.07
C VAL A 90 -5.97 -1.53 -4.92
N ILE A 91 -5.39 -2.63 -5.40
CA ILE A 91 -6.11 -3.64 -6.17
C ILE A 91 -7.22 -4.28 -5.32
N LEU A 92 -6.90 -4.72 -4.10
CA LEU A 92 -7.90 -5.31 -3.19
C LEU A 92 -9.02 -4.32 -2.88
N LYS A 93 -8.69 -3.03 -2.71
CA LYS A 93 -9.69 -1.97 -2.48
C LYS A 93 -10.63 -1.86 -3.69
N GLU A 94 -10.10 -1.88 -4.91
CA GLU A 94 -10.91 -1.73 -6.11
C GLU A 94 -11.76 -2.97 -6.40
N ILE A 95 -11.26 -4.18 -6.12
CA ILE A 95 -12.04 -5.42 -6.17
C ILE A 95 -13.21 -5.35 -5.17
N ARG A 96 -12.95 -4.97 -3.91
CA ARG A 96 -13.99 -4.88 -2.86
C ARG A 96 -15.07 -3.85 -3.22
N LYS A 97 -14.68 -2.72 -3.79
CA LYS A 97 -15.59 -1.66 -4.25
C LYS A 97 -16.50 -2.11 -5.41
N ARG A 98 -15.97 -2.89 -6.35
CA ARG A 98 -16.72 -3.42 -7.50
C ARG A 98 -17.70 -4.54 -7.12
N GLN A 99 -17.28 -5.47 -6.26
CA GLN A 99 -18.07 -6.64 -5.90
C GLN A 99 -19.10 -6.36 -4.80
N LEU A 100 -18.73 -5.62 -3.75
CA LEU A 100 -19.55 -5.59 -2.53
C LEU A 100 -20.45 -4.35 -2.36
N LYS A 101 -20.41 -3.37 -3.28
CA LYS A 101 -21.15 -2.07 -3.21
C LYS A 101 -21.09 -1.36 -1.85
N THR A 102 -20.16 -1.77 -0.97
CA THR A 102 -20.00 -1.23 0.37
C THR A 102 -18.99 -0.10 0.30
N LYS A 103 -19.24 1.02 0.98
CA LYS A 103 -18.25 2.09 1.15
C LYS A 103 -16.98 1.47 1.73
N SER A 104 -15.93 1.36 0.91
CA SER A 104 -14.63 0.87 1.36
C SER A 104 -14.16 1.75 2.53
N LYS A 105 -14.05 1.16 3.72
CA LYS A 105 -13.56 1.83 4.95
C LYS A 105 -12.05 2.11 4.92
N HIS A 106 -11.36 1.79 3.81
CA HIS A 106 -9.91 1.68 3.79
C HIS A 106 -9.23 2.82 3.00
N LEU A 107 -8.47 3.61 3.76
CA LEU A 107 -7.84 4.87 3.40
C LEU A 107 -6.56 4.68 2.57
N GLY A 108 -6.57 3.85 1.53
CA GLY A 108 -5.38 3.69 0.66
C GLY A 108 -4.90 4.99 0.02
N GLU A 109 -5.84 5.92 -0.18
CA GLU A 109 -5.60 7.30 -0.60
C GLU A 109 -4.73 8.09 0.40
N TYR A 110 -4.86 7.82 1.69
CA TYR A 110 -4.10 8.51 2.72
C TYR A 110 -2.59 8.36 2.53
N PHE A 111 -2.11 7.17 2.15
CA PHE A 111 -0.68 6.96 1.91
C PHE A 111 -0.20 7.76 0.70
N VAL A 112 -0.98 7.79 -0.39
CA VAL A 112 -0.66 8.59 -1.59
C VAL A 112 -0.55 10.07 -1.22
N PHE A 113 -1.54 10.62 -0.52
CA PHE A 113 -1.53 12.02 -0.09
C PHE A 113 -0.41 12.30 0.92
N SER A 114 -0.14 11.39 1.85
CA SER A 114 0.94 11.56 2.84
C SER A 114 2.30 11.64 2.17
N TRP A 115 2.58 10.75 1.21
CA TRP A 115 3.81 10.79 0.42
C TRP A 115 3.91 12.03 -0.45
N LEU A 116 2.81 12.47 -1.06
CA LEU A 116 2.76 13.68 -1.88
C LEU A 116 3.04 14.93 -1.03
N ILE A 117 2.46 15.03 0.17
CA ILE A 117 2.74 16.12 1.11
C ILE A 117 4.21 16.07 1.53
N LEU A 118 4.73 14.90 1.90
CA LEU A 118 6.14 14.73 2.26
C LEU A 118 7.06 15.17 1.13
N PHE A 119 6.75 14.80 -0.12
CA PHE A 119 7.50 15.21 -1.30
C PHE A 119 7.51 16.73 -1.49
N ILE A 120 6.35 17.39 -1.42
CA ILE A 120 6.27 18.86 -1.53
C ILE A 120 7.10 19.54 -0.44
N VAL A 121 6.97 19.07 0.80
CA VAL A 121 7.74 19.60 1.93
C VAL A 121 9.23 19.39 1.69
N ALA A 122 9.65 18.18 1.30
CA ALA A 122 11.04 17.84 1.03
C ALA A 122 11.64 18.69 -0.10
N VAL A 123 10.92 18.89 -1.21
CA VAL A 123 11.33 19.79 -2.29
C VAL A 123 11.48 21.23 -1.78
N GLY A 124 10.54 21.70 -0.96
CA GLY A 124 10.62 23.01 -0.32
C GLY A 124 11.89 23.16 0.53
N PHE A 125 12.19 22.17 1.38
CA PHE A 125 13.41 22.19 2.19
C PHE A 125 14.68 22.18 1.35
N VAL A 126 14.75 21.35 0.30
CA VAL A 126 15.91 21.33 -0.61
C VAL A 126 16.06 22.65 -1.37
N GLY A 127 14.97 23.31 -1.74
CA GLY A 127 15.00 24.58 -2.47
C GLY A 127 15.35 25.81 -1.62
N PHE A 128 14.94 25.83 -0.35
CA PHE A 128 15.07 27.01 0.52
C PHE A 128 16.12 26.87 1.62
N SER A 129 16.54 25.65 1.97
CA SER A 129 17.47 25.41 3.07
C SER A 129 18.81 24.86 2.57
N PRO A 130 19.94 25.52 2.84
CA PRO A 130 21.25 25.08 2.38
C PRO A 130 21.74 23.79 3.08
N ASN A 131 21.06 23.34 4.13
CA ASN A 131 21.38 22.10 4.84
C ASN A 131 20.76 20.86 4.19
N TYR A 132 19.86 21.02 3.22
CA TYR A 132 19.16 19.93 2.55
C TYR A 132 19.55 19.90 1.07
N HIS A 133 19.91 18.71 0.59
CA HIS A 133 20.35 18.50 -0.79
C HIS A 133 19.64 17.30 -1.39
N PHE A 134 19.68 17.22 -2.73
CA PHE A 134 19.17 16.06 -3.44
C PHE A 134 20.11 14.86 -3.22
N ASN A 135 19.73 13.99 -2.28
CA ASN A 135 20.47 12.80 -1.86
C ASN A 135 19.69 11.50 -2.18
N GLU A 136 20.23 10.35 -1.78
CA GLU A 136 19.61 9.04 -2.01
C GLU A 136 18.18 8.94 -1.45
N ILE A 137 17.95 9.49 -0.24
CA ILE A 137 16.62 9.52 0.40
C ILE A 137 15.65 10.38 -0.42
N MET A 138 16.07 11.57 -0.87
CA MET A 138 15.23 12.43 -1.69
C MET A 138 14.88 11.75 -3.03
N GLY A 139 15.84 11.03 -3.62
CA GLY A 139 15.60 10.17 -4.78
C GLY A 139 14.54 9.09 -4.49
N ALA A 140 14.65 8.41 -3.36
CA ALA A 140 13.70 7.39 -2.94
C ALA A 140 12.29 7.98 -2.69
N ILE A 141 12.18 9.10 -1.97
CA ILE A 141 10.91 9.82 -1.73
C ILE A 141 10.25 10.19 -3.07
N THR A 142 11.04 10.70 -4.02
CA THR A 142 10.56 11.08 -5.35
C THR A 142 10.01 9.84 -6.10
N THR A 143 10.80 8.77 -6.17
CA THR A 143 10.42 7.52 -6.84
C THR A 143 9.16 6.90 -6.24
N ILE A 144 9.09 6.82 -4.90
CA ILE A 144 7.93 6.27 -4.19
C ILE A 144 6.69 7.13 -4.47
N THR A 145 6.81 8.45 -4.38
CA THR A 145 5.68 9.36 -4.61
C THR A 145 5.16 9.25 -6.04
N LEU A 146 6.04 9.18 -7.04
CA LEU A 146 5.67 8.99 -8.43
C LEU A 146 4.99 7.64 -8.65
N ALA A 147 5.58 6.56 -8.14
CA ALA A 147 5.01 5.22 -8.24
C ALA A 147 3.63 5.14 -7.59
N LEU A 148 3.45 5.70 -6.39
CA LEU A 148 2.15 5.78 -5.72
C LEU A 148 1.14 6.60 -6.50
N THR A 149 1.56 7.70 -7.12
CA THR A 149 0.70 8.52 -7.97
C THR A 149 0.26 7.75 -9.21
N VAL A 150 1.15 6.98 -9.83
CA VAL A 150 0.82 6.11 -10.97
C VAL A 150 -0.13 4.98 -10.55
N ILE A 151 0.12 4.32 -9.42
CA ILE A 151 -0.76 3.27 -8.88
C ILE A 151 -2.15 3.85 -8.59
N TYR A 152 -2.20 5.03 -7.97
CA TYR A 152 -3.45 5.71 -7.65
C TYR A 152 -4.22 6.14 -8.89
N THR A 153 -3.55 6.79 -9.85
CA THR A 153 -4.18 7.21 -11.11
C THR A 153 -4.62 6.01 -11.93
N GLY A 154 -3.85 4.92 -11.97
CA GLY A 154 -4.25 3.64 -12.58
C GLY A 154 -5.51 3.06 -11.95
N GLY A 155 -5.61 3.07 -10.61
CA GLY A 155 -6.82 2.67 -9.89
C GLY A 155 -8.02 3.60 -10.13
N LEU A 156 -7.79 4.90 -10.30
CA LEU A 156 -8.83 5.91 -10.54
C LEU A 156 -9.34 5.93 -11.99
N LEU A 157 -8.44 5.74 -12.97
CA LEU A 157 -8.75 5.72 -14.41
C LEU A 157 -9.56 4.48 -14.78
N HIS A 158 -9.43 3.39 -14.02
CA HIS A 158 -10.34 2.26 -14.04
C HIS A 158 -11.66 2.54 -13.30
N LYS A 159 -12.22 3.74 -13.46
CA LYS A 159 -13.64 4.00 -13.23
C LYS A 159 -14.45 3.40 -14.40
N PRO A 160 -15.64 2.84 -14.14
CA PRO A 160 -16.53 2.36 -15.20
C PRO A 160 -16.94 3.47 -16.16
#